data_AF-A0A0J7IIT4-F1
#
_entry.id   AF-A0A0J7IIT4-F1
#
_cell.length_a   1.000
_cell.length_b   1.000
_cell.length_c   1.000
_cell.angle_alpha   90.00
_cell.angle_beta   90.00
_cell.angle_gamma   90.00
#
_symmetry.space_group_name_H-M   'P 1'
#
loop_
_entity.id
_entity.type
_entity.pdbx_description
1 polymer ?
#
loop_
_entity_poly.entity_id
_entity_poly.type
_entity_poly.pdbx_seq_one_letter_code
_entity_poly.pdbx_strand_id
1 'polypeptide(L)'
;MKLILSFLAAFTIFFQSGLEALRDSYEKANASNANTESFINIAEKTSGSDAVTQGYKAAAQIMEAKISKANRKALVKSGATSLESIIQSHPSNIELRLIRLSVQENIPKIVGYRGNLKDDKVFILNNYARQNATLKNYIKRFAAQSKTITAEERATLK
;
A
#
# COMPACT_ATOMS: atom_id res chain seq x y z
N MET A 1 -3.05 -38.79 -45.51
CA MET A 1 -3.81 -37.76 -44.78
C MET A 1 -3.29 -37.68 -43.35
N LYS A 2 -2.50 -36.66 -43.03
CA LYS A 2 -2.01 -36.40 -41.68
C LYS A 2 -1.85 -34.90 -41.51
N LEU A 3 -2.37 -34.40 -40.38
CA LEU A 3 -1.79 -33.32 -39.56
C LEU A 3 -1.99 -31.89 -40.12
N ILE A 4 -2.39 -30.86 -39.38
CA ILE A 4 -2.45 -30.58 -37.93
C ILE A 4 -3.53 -29.49 -37.73
N LEU A 5 -4.40 -29.67 -36.73
CA LEU A 5 -5.16 -28.58 -36.11
C LEU A 5 -4.19 -27.77 -35.25
N SER A 6 -3.77 -26.60 -35.72
CA SER A 6 -2.99 -25.65 -34.92
C SER A 6 -3.91 -24.97 -33.90
N PHE A 7 -3.85 -25.43 -32.66
CA PHE A 7 -4.46 -24.76 -31.52
C PHE A 7 -3.58 -23.55 -31.16
N LEU A 8 -3.85 -22.39 -31.76
CA LEU A 8 -3.23 -21.14 -31.35
C LEU A 8 -3.92 -20.67 -30.06
N ALA A 9 -3.40 -21.12 -28.91
CA ALA A 9 -3.78 -20.57 -27.62
C ALA A 9 -3.31 -19.10 -27.59
N ALA A 10 -4.26 -18.18 -27.78
CA ALA A 10 -4.03 -16.75 -27.56
C ALA A 10 -3.76 -16.54 -26.07
N PHE A 11 -2.48 -16.50 -25.68
CA PHE A 11 -2.08 -16.11 -24.34
C PHE A 11 -2.21 -14.59 -24.26
N THR A 12 -3.37 -14.10 -23.78
CA THR A 12 -3.52 -12.69 -23.44
C THR A 12 -2.65 -12.41 -22.22
N ILE A 13 -1.45 -11.89 -22.45
CA ILE A 13 -0.61 -11.34 -21.38
C ILE A 13 -1.32 -10.09 -20.87
N PHE A 14 -2.01 -10.19 -19.74
CA PHE A 14 -2.49 -9.02 -19.02
C PHE A 14 -1.26 -8.26 -18.49
N PHE A 15 -0.91 -7.15 -19.14
CA PHE A 15 0.10 -6.22 -18.63
C PHE A 15 -0.49 -5.49 -17.42
N GLN A 16 -0.20 -6.00 -16.23
CA GLN A 16 -0.47 -5.28 -14.99
C GLN A 16 0.49 -4.10 -14.87
N SER A 17 -0.03 -2.90 -14.58
CA SER A 17 0.83 -1.74 -14.35
C SER A 17 1.63 -1.91 -13.06
N GLY A 18 2.80 -1.26 -12.96
CA GLY A 18 3.63 -1.32 -11.74
C GLY A 18 2.87 -0.86 -10.49
N LEU A 19 1.99 0.14 -10.62
CA LEU A 19 1.18 0.64 -9.51
C LEU A 19 0.10 -0.37 -9.06
N GLU A 20 -0.53 -1.08 -9.98
CA GLU A 20 -1.48 -2.15 -9.59
C GLU A 20 -0.75 -3.30 -8.89
N ALA A 21 0.46 -3.67 -9.34
CA ALA A 21 1.26 -4.69 -8.68
C ALA A 21 1.67 -4.29 -7.25
N LEU A 22 1.99 -3.01 -7.05
CA LEU A 22 2.22 -2.42 -5.72
C LEU A 22 0.99 -2.53 -4.82
N ARG A 23 -0.19 -2.13 -5.31
CA ARG A 23 -1.45 -2.20 -4.54
C ARG A 23 -1.78 -3.62 -4.10
N ASP A 24 -1.73 -4.57 -5.03
CA ASP A 24 -2.08 -5.97 -4.78
C ASP A 24 -1.13 -6.65 -3.80
N SER A 25 0.17 -6.35 -3.91
CA SER A 25 1.18 -6.90 -3.01
C SER A 25 1.14 -6.24 -1.62
N TYR A 26 0.92 -4.92 -1.55
CA TYR A 26 0.81 -4.19 -0.29
C TYR A 26 -0.37 -4.64 0.56
N GLU A 27 -1.53 -4.89 -0.05
CA GLU A 27 -2.72 -5.40 0.63
C GLU A 27 -2.42 -6.67 1.44
N LYS A 28 -1.59 -7.56 0.87
CA LYS A 28 -1.23 -8.86 1.44
C LYS A 28 0.06 -8.82 2.28
N ALA A 29 0.81 -7.71 2.24
CA ALA A 29 2.18 -7.65 2.72
C ALA A 29 2.32 -8.02 4.21
N ASN A 30 1.29 -7.74 5.02
CA ASN A 30 1.31 -8.05 6.44
C ASN A 30 0.97 -9.51 6.81
N ALA A 31 0.50 -10.33 5.86
CA ALA A 31 0.02 -11.70 6.12
C ALA A 31 1.15 -12.68 6.53
N SER A 32 2.37 -12.51 6.00
CA SER A 32 3.52 -13.34 6.36
C SER A 32 4.84 -12.60 6.06
N ASN A 33 5.97 -13.14 6.53
CA ASN A 33 7.29 -12.62 6.16
C ASN A 33 7.55 -12.75 4.65
N ALA A 34 7.11 -13.84 4.02
CA ALA A 34 7.24 -14.03 2.57
C ALA A 34 6.41 -13.01 1.77
N ASN A 35 5.22 -12.64 2.24
CA ASN A 35 4.43 -11.57 1.63
C ASN A 35 5.11 -10.20 1.80
N THR A 36 5.71 -9.95 2.97
CA THR A 36 6.48 -8.72 3.20
C THR A 36 7.67 -8.62 2.25
N GLU A 37 8.45 -9.69 2.09
CA GLU A 37 9.58 -9.75 1.17
C GLU A 37 9.14 -9.58 -0.29
N SER A 38 8.03 -10.22 -0.70
CA SER A 38 7.46 -10.04 -2.04
C SER A 38 7.09 -8.59 -2.33
N PHE A 39 6.41 -7.91 -1.39
CA PHE A 39 6.07 -6.50 -1.52
C PHE A 39 7.32 -5.60 -1.63
N ILE A 40 8.36 -5.85 -0.82
CA ILE A 40 9.62 -5.10 -0.89
C ILE A 40 10.27 -5.24 -2.26
N ASN A 41 10.37 -6.47 -2.77
CA ASN A 41 10.94 -6.75 -4.09
C ASN A 41 10.16 -6.09 -5.23
N ILE A 42 8.81 -6.08 -5.15
CA ILE A 42 7.96 -5.41 -6.13
C ILE A 42 8.18 -3.90 -6.06
N ALA A 43 8.25 -3.31 -4.87
CA ALA A 43 8.46 -1.88 -4.70
C ALA A 43 9.83 -1.43 -5.22
N GLU A 44 10.88 -2.21 -4.99
CA GLU A 44 12.22 -1.93 -5.52
C GLU A 44 12.24 -1.93 -7.05
N LYS A 45 11.65 -2.96 -7.67
CA LYS A 45 11.64 -3.16 -9.13
C LYS A 45 10.67 -2.26 -9.88
N THR A 46 9.66 -1.72 -9.20
CA THR A 46 8.67 -0.86 -9.84
C THR A 46 9.33 0.46 -10.27
N SER A 47 9.35 0.70 -11.58
CA SER A 47 9.72 1.98 -12.16
C SER A 47 8.58 2.99 -11.97
N GLY A 48 8.95 4.24 -11.71
CA GLY A 48 7.98 5.30 -11.45
C GLY A 48 8.49 6.28 -10.40
N SER A 49 8.30 7.57 -10.68
CA SER A 49 8.65 8.68 -9.81
C SER A 49 7.42 9.45 -9.31
N ASP A 50 6.21 8.96 -9.60
CA ASP A 50 5.00 9.55 -9.05
C ASP A 50 4.94 9.38 -7.54
N ALA A 51 4.24 10.30 -6.88
CA ALA A 51 4.20 10.38 -5.42
C ALA A 51 3.69 9.09 -4.77
N VAL A 52 2.70 8.41 -5.37
CA VAL A 52 2.11 7.20 -4.81
C VAL A 52 3.10 6.04 -4.87
N THR A 53 3.76 5.84 -6.01
CA THR A 53 4.84 4.86 -6.15
C THR A 53 5.95 5.10 -5.12
N GLN A 54 6.37 6.36 -4.93
CA GLN A 54 7.35 6.71 -3.90
C GLN A 54 6.84 6.44 -2.47
N GLY A 55 5.55 6.67 -2.22
CA GLY A 55 4.89 6.32 -0.95
C GLY A 55 4.94 4.83 -0.65
N TYR A 56 4.70 3.97 -1.66
CA TYR A 56 4.86 2.52 -1.51
C TYR A 56 6.31 2.11 -1.25
N LYS A 57 7.29 2.75 -1.91
CA LYS A 57 8.72 2.49 -1.64
C LYS A 57 9.09 2.87 -0.21
N ALA A 58 8.61 4.00 0.29
CA ALA A 58 8.77 4.39 1.69
C ALA A 58 8.13 3.37 2.64
N ALA A 59 6.92 2.90 2.34
CA ALA A 59 6.27 1.84 3.12
C ALA A 59 7.04 0.52 3.09
N ALA A 60 7.59 0.12 1.94
CA ALA A 60 8.43 -1.07 1.80
C ALA A 60 9.67 -0.98 2.70
N GLN A 61 10.34 0.17 2.73
CA GLN A 61 11.48 0.40 3.62
C GLN A 61 11.10 0.26 5.11
N ILE A 62 9.91 0.72 5.51
CA ILE A 62 9.42 0.53 6.88
C ILE A 62 9.14 -0.95 7.15
N MET A 63 8.53 -1.65 6.19
CA MET A 63 8.20 -3.06 6.32
C MET A 63 9.44 -3.97 6.29
N GLU A 64 10.56 -3.55 5.70
CA GLU A 64 11.84 -4.25 5.78
C GLU A 64 12.28 -4.46 7.23
N ALA A 65 11.95 -3.52 8.13
CA ALA A 65 12.23 -3.66 9.56
C ALA A 65 11.48 -4.83 10.23
N LYS A 66 10.44 -5.38 9.60
CA LYS A 66 9.71 -6.56 10.09
C LYS A 66 10.50 -7.85 9.88
N ILE A 67 11.23 -7.94 8.77
CA ILE A 67 11.99 -9.13 8.38
C ILE A 67 13.49 -9.02 8.66
N SER A 68 13.99 -7.79 8.86
CA SER A 68 15.40 -7.56 9.17
C SER A 68 15.77 -7.87 10.62
N LYS A 69 16.95 -8.46 10.81
CA LYS A 69 17.55 -8.74 12.13
C LYS A 69 18.31 -7.56 12.73
N ALA A 70 18.70 -6.58 11.90
CA ALA A 70 19.52 -5.43 12.30
C ALA A 70 18.89 -4.12 11.79
N ASN A 71 19.33 -2.98 12.31
CA ASN A 71 18.93 -1.64 11.81
C ASN A 71 17.43 -1.35 11.75
N ARG A 72 16.57 -2.16 12.40
CA ARG A 72 15.10 -2.06 12.35
C ARG A 72 14.60 -0.65 12.67
N LYS A 73 15.15 -0.02 13.71
CA LYS A 73 14.80 1.36 14.09
C LYS A 73 15.16 2.38 13.01
N ALA A 74 16.32 2.23 12.38
CA ALA A 74 16.77 3.12 11.32
C ALA A 74 15.90 2.98 10.07
N LEU A 75 15.56 1.74 9.68
CA LEU A 75 14.63 1.44 8.57
C LEU A 75 13.27 2.10 8.79
N VAL A 76 12.65 1.90 9.96
CA VAL A 76 11.36 2.54 10.27
C VAL A 76 11.47 4.05 10.28
N LYS A 77 12.52 4.62 10.89
CA LYS A 77 12.69 6.08 10.96
C LYS A 77 12.87 6.68 9.56
N SER A 78 13.76 6.12 8.74
CA SER A 78 14.06 6.64 7.41
C SER A 78 12.87 6.50 6.46
N GLY A 79 12.17 5.37 6.49
CA GLY A 79 10.97 5.18 5.69
C GLY A 79 9.82 6.09 6.15
N ALA A 80 9.63 6.27 7.45
CA ALA A 80 8.62 7.20 7.98
C ALA A 80 8.94 8.65 7.59
N THR A 81 10.19 9.10 7.72
CA THR A 81 10.62 10.43 7.27
C THR A 81 10.36 10.63 5.77
N SER A 82 10.66 9.62 4.95
CA SER A 82 10.41 9.68 3.50
C SER A 82 8.91 9.78 3.20
N LEU A 83 8.09 8.96 3.85
CA LEU A 83 6.63 8.98 3.68
C LEU A 83 6.03 10.32 4.11
N GLU A 84 6.47 10.89 5.22
CA GLU A 84 6.03 12.22 5.67
C GLU A 84 6.37 13.32 4.66
N SER A 85 7.60 13.32 4.14
CA SER A 85 8.03 14.30 3.13
C SER A 85 7.18 14.24 1.86
N ILE A 86 6.88 13.02 1.39
CA ILE A 86 6.04 12.81 0.22
C ILE A 86 4.61 13.32 0.47
N ILE A 87 4.05 13.02 1.64
CA ILE A 87 2.69 13.46 2.03
C ILE A 87 2.63 14.97 2.21
N GLN A 88 3.65 15.59 2.79
CA GLN A 88 3.71 17.05 2.96
C GLN A 88 3.66 17.76 1.60
N SER A 89 4.29 17.18 0.58
CA SER A 89 4.29 17.70 -0.79
C SER A 89 3.00 17.37 -1.57
N HIS A 90 2.23 16.36 -1.11
CA HIS A 90 1.02 15.87 -1.76
C HIS A 90 -0.14 15.66 -0.75
N PRO A 91 -0.53 16.69 0.02
CA PRO A 91 -1.37 16.52 1.21
C PRO A 91 -2.81 16.05 0.90
N SER A 92 -3.27 16.26 -0.33
CA SER A 92 -4.61 15.90 -0.82
C SER A 92 -4.69 14.49 -1.41
N ASN A 93 -3.57 13.77 -1.55
CA ASN A 93 -3.57 12.43 -2.14
C ASN A 93 -4.05 11.38 -1.12
N ILE A 94 -5.26 10.87 -1.32
CA ILE A 94 -5.89 9.92 -0.39
C ILE A 94 -5.13 8.59 -0.24
N GLU A 95 -4.46 8.11 -1.29
CA GLU A 95 -3.76 6.83 -1.26
C GLU A 95 -2.49 6.93 -0.40
N LEU A 96 -1.79 8.07 -0.44
CA LEU A 96 -0.69 8.34 0.48
C LEU A 96 -1.15 8.41 1.94
N ARG A 97 -2.31 9.00 2.21
CA ARG A 97 -2.91 9.03 3.55
C ARG A 97 -3.31 7.63 4.02
N LEU A 98 -3.80 6.79 3.10
CA LEU A 98 -4.10 5.38 3.36
C LEU A 98 -2.84 4.59 3.73
N ILE A 99 -1.74 4.78 2.98
CA ILE A 99 -0.44 4.16 3.27
C ILE A 99 0.05 4.58 4.66
N ARG A 100 0.01 5.88 5.00
CA ARG A 100 0.42 6.34 6.33
C ARG A 100 -0.45 5.79 7.44
N LEU A 101 -1.78 5.78 7.29
CA LEU A 101 -2.69 5.16 8.25
C LEU A 101 -2.30 3.70 8.51
N SER A 102 -2.11 2.94 7.43
CA SER A 102 -1.72 1.53 7.44
C SER A 102 -0.40 1.27 8.18
N VAL A 103 0.62 2.06 7.87
CA VAL A 103 1.92 1.92 8.54
C VAL A 103 1.80 2.25 10.01
N GLN A 104 1.25 3.42 10.34
CA GLN A 104 1.15 3.90 11.71
C GLN A 104 0.38 2.93 12.60
N GLU A 105 -0.67 2.27 12.10
CA GLU A 105 -1.46 1.35 12.93
C GLU A 105 -0.72 0.03 13.21
N ASN A 106 0.20 -0.37 12.34
CA ASN A 106 0.91 -1.66 12.38
C ASN A 106 2.30 -1.61 13.02
N ILE A 107 2.89 -0.43 13.21
CA ILE A 107 4.17 -0.31 13.93
C ILE A 107 4.02 -0.34 15.46
N PRO A 108 5.03 -0.82 16.21
CA PRO A 108 5.02 -0.80 17.67
C PRO A 108 4.90 0.61 18.25
N LYS A 109 4.13 0.77 19.34
CA LYS A 109 3.88 2.07 19.98
C LYS A 109 5.17 2.80 20.40
N ILE A 110 6.20 2.06 20.83
CA ILE A 110 7.50 2.59 21.27
C ILE A 110 8.24 3.39 20.18
N VAL A 111 7.88 3.21 18.90
CA VAL A 111 8.47 3.95 17.78
C VAL A 111 7.94 5.39 17.69
N GLY A 112 6.74 5.66 18.20
CA GLY A 112 6.17 7.02 18.22
C GLY A 112 5.59 7.52 16.89
N TYR A 113 5.63 6.75 15.80
CA TYR A 113 5.07 7.15 14.51
C TYR A 113 3.57 6.79 14.42
N ARG A 114 2.73 7.50 15.17
CA ARG A 114 1.27 7.26 15.26
C ARG A 114 0.41 8.53 15.32
N GLY A 115 1.02 9.69 15.10
CA GLY A 115 0.40 11.00 15.35
C GLY A 115 -0.79 11.33 14.44
N ASN A 116 -0.88 10.71 13.26
CA ASN A 116 -1.86 11.09 12.25
C ASN A 116 -3.00 10.07 12.05
N LEU A 117 -3.09 9.04 12.90
CA LEU A 117 -4.11 7.98 12.76
C LEU A 117 -5.54 8.55 12.65
N LYS A 118 -5.89 9.49 13.54
CA LYS A 118 -7.21 10.13 13.54
C LYS A 118 -7.43 10.98 12.28
N ASP A 119 -6.46 11.81 11.93
CA ASP A 119 -6.58 12.77 10.82
C ASP A 119 -6.62 12.07 9.47
N ASP A 120 -5.80 11.02 9.29
CA ASP A 120 -5.79 10.23 8.06
C ASP A 120 -7.10 9.48 7.88
N LYS A 121 -7.62 8.87 8.95
CA LYS A 121 -8.94 8.25 8.92
C LYS A 121 -10.03 9.23 8.49
N VAL A 122 -10.14 10.38 9.17
CA VAL A 122 -11.15 11.39 8.85
C VAL A 122 -11.00 11.88 7.41
N PHE A 123 -9.77 12.13 6.97
CA PHE A 123 -9.49 12.56 5.61
C PHE A 123 -9.94 11.52 4.57
N ILE A 124 -9.64 10.23 4.80
CA ILE A 124 -10.00 9.14 3.90
C ILE A 124 -11.53 9.01 3.81
N LEU A 125 -12.23 8.96 4.94
CA LEU A 125 -13.69 8.85 4.97
C LEU A 125 -14.37 10.02 4.22
N ASN A 126 -13.91 11.25 4.46
CA ASN A 126 -14.49 12.46 3.85
C ASN A 126 -14.22 12.60 2.35
N ASN A 127 -13.13 12.01 1.85
CA ASN A 127 -12.73 12.15 0.43
C ASN A 127 -12.97 10.89 -0.39
N TYR A 128 -13.42 9.80 0.22
CA TYR A 128 -13.70 8.53 -0.45
C TYR A 128 -14.67 8.66 -1.62
N ALA A 129 -15.78 9.41 -1.43
CA ALA A 129 -16.83 9.53 -2.44
C ALA A 129 -16.34 10.14 -3.77
N ARG A 130 -15.27 10.96 -3.72
CA ARG A 130 -14.67 11.65 -4.87
C ARG A 130 -13.72 10.79 -5.69
N GLN A 131 -13.38 9.60 -5.21
CA GLN A 131 -12.40 8.74 -5.87
C GLN A 131 -13.03 7.93 -7.01
N ASN A 132 -12.18 7.51 -7.96
CA ASN A 132 -12.59 6.59 -9.01
C ASN A 132 -12.89 5.18 -8.45
N ALA A 133 -13.55 4.34 -9.26
CA ALA A 133 -13.99 3.00 -8.84
C ALA A 133 -12.83 2.11 -8.36
N THR A 134 -11.68 2.15 -9.05
CA THR A 134 -10.49 1.37 -8.70
C THR A 134 -10.01 1.72 -7.29
N LEU A 135 -9.83 3.00 -7.00
CA LEU A 135 -9.32 3.47 -5.72
C LEU A 135 -10.36 3.30 -4.60
N LYS A 136 -11.66 3.45 -4.90
CA LYS A 136 -12.73 3.11 -3.96
C LYS A 136 -12.66 1.65 -3.52
N ASN A 137 -12.55 0.73 -4.49
CA ASN A 137 -12.43 -0.69 -4.20
C ASN A 137 -11.19 -1.01 -3.36
N TYR A 138 -10.05 -0.38 -3.70
CA TYR A 138 -8.82 -0.55 -2.95
C TYR A 138 -8.94 -0.04 -1.50
N ILE A 139 -9.48 1.16 -1.28
CA ILE A 139 -9.73 1.71 0.05
C ILE A 139 -10.65 0.80 0.86
N LYS A 140 -11.69 0.22 0.26
CA LYS A 140 -12.60 -0.70 0.94
C LYS A 140 -11.89 -1.97 1.42
N ARG A 141 -11.07 -2.59 0.57
CA ARG A 141 -10.27 -3.76 0.94
C ARG A 141 -9.32 -3.44 2.10
N PHE A 142 -8.65 -2.29 2.02
CA PHE A 142 -7.79 -1.82 3.11
C PHE A 142 -8.58 -1.56 4.41
N ALA A 143 -9.71 -0.85 4.32
CA ALA A 143 -10.51 -0.51 5.48
C ALA A 143 -11.01 -1.77 6.21
N ALA A 144 -11.37 -2.82 5.47
CA ALA A 144 -11.80 -4.11 6.04
C ALA A 144 -10.77 -4.76 6.99
N GLN A 145 -9.47 -4.51 6.78
CA GLN A 145 -8.39 -5.00 7.61
C GLN A 145 -7.82 -3.95 8.59
N SER A 146 -8.36 -2.73 8.60
CA SER A 146 -7.85 -1.64 9.44
C SER A 146 -8.21 -1.82 10.91
N LYS A 147 -7.26 -1.49 11.78
CA LYS A 147 -7.45 -1.40 13.25
C LYS A 147 -8.05 -0.06 13.68
N THR A 148 -7.99 0.94 12.81
CA THR A 148 -8.35 2.33 13.12
C THR A 148 -9.73 2.72 12.58
N ILE A 149 -10.13 2.16 11.44
CA ILE A 149 -11.45 2.37 10.82
C ILE A 149 -12.43 1.33 11.39
N THR A 150 -13.46 1.79 12.11
CA THR A 150 -14.44 0.90 12.77
C THR A 150 -15.42 0.26 11.79
N ALA A 151 -16.20 -0.71 12.25
CA ALA A 151 -17.23 -1.37 11.42
C ALA A 151 -18.28 -0.37 10.91
N GLU A 152 -18.69 0.56 11.76
CA GLU A 152 -19.66 1.61 11.45
C GLU A 152 -19.10 2.57 10.41
N GLU A 153 -17.84 2.99 10.56
CA GLU A 153 -17.18 3.86 9.59
C GLU A 153 -16.99 3.16 8.24
N ARG A 154 -16.65 1.87 8.23
CA ARG A 154 -16.57 1.07 7.00
C ARG A 154 -17.90 1.02 6.25
N ALA A 155 -19.03 0.97 6.96
CA ALA A 155 -20.35 0.94 6.35
C ALA A 155 -20.71 2.24 5.58
N THR A 156 -19.97 3.33 5.82
CA THR A 156 -20.12 4.60 5.08
C THR A 156 -19.41 4.60 3.72
N LEU A 157 -18.52 3.64 3.45
CA LEU A 157 -17.76 3.49 2.21
C LEU A 157 -18.62 2.84 1.11
N LYS A 158 -19.66 3.55 0.65
CA LYS A 158 -20.62 3.10 -0.36
C LYS A 158 -20.23 3.54 -1.77
#